data_AF-A0A1X7UDE1-F1
#
_entry.id   AF-A0A1X7UDE1-F1
#
_cell.length_a   1.000
_cell.length_b   1.000
_cell.length_c   1.000
_cell.angle_alpha   90.00
_cell.angle_beta   90.00
_cell.angle_gamma   90.00
#
_symmetry.space_group_name_H-M   'P 1'
#
loop_
_entity.id
_entity.type
_entity.pdbx_description
1 polymer ?
#
loop_
_entity_poly.entity_id
_entity_poly.type
_entity_poly.pdbx_seq_one_letter_code
_entity_poly.pdbx_strand_id
1 'polypeptide(L)' 'MLRRNIDVTIGLVNGAIGTVMGINASHVYLCYTNDHIDAPCDIERVTSRFMLSKNLYIHRKQFCLIISYAIAIHKCQGL' A
#
# COMPACT_ATOMS: atom_id res chain seq x y z
N MET A 1 -5.73 -2.62 0.81
CA MET A 1 -5.38 -2.05 -0.51
C MET A 1 -4.04 -1.32 -0.44
N LEU A 2 -3.18 -1.52 -1.44
CA LEU A 2 -1.88 -0.86 -1.59
C LEU A 2 -2.05 0.57 -2.11
N ARG A 3 -1.22 1.51 -1.63
CA ARG A 3 -1.28 2.95 -1.98
C ARG A 3 -0.09 3.46 -2.78
N ARG A 4 0.71 2.55 -3.32
CA ARG A 4 1.90 2.86 -4.14
C ARG A 4 2.21 1.68 -5.04
N ASN A 5 2.84 1.94 -6.17
CA ASN A 5 3.51 0.90 -6.95
C ASN A 5 4.80 0.49 -6.23
N ILE A 6 4.91 -0.79 -5.86
CA ILE A 6 6.12 -1.38 -5.30
C ILE A 6 6.88 -2.08 -6.42
N ASP A 7 6.23 -3.06 -7.06
CA ASP A 7 6.81 -3.84 -8.14
C ASP A 7 5.72 -4.20 -9.16
N VAL A 8 5.84 -3.64 -10.36
CA VAL A 8 4.88 -3.83 -11.43
C VAL A 8 5.00 -5.24 -12.04
N THR A 9 6.17 -5.86 -11.99
CA THR A 9 6.43 -7.17 -12.61
C THR A 9 5.66 -8.30 -11.95
N ILE A 10 5.46 -8.20 -10.63
CA ILE A 10 4.70 -9.16 -9.81
C ILE A 10 3.32 -8.63 -9.40
N GLY A 11 2.85 -7.53 -10.02
CA GLY A 11 1.50 -7.00 -9.78
C GLY A 11 1.29 -6.27 -8.45
N LEU A 12 2.36 -5.90 -7.72
CA LEU A 12 2.31 -5.07 -6.51
C LEU A 12 2.14 -3.59 -6.88
N VAL A 13 0.96 -3.26 -7.39
CA VAL A 13 0.61 -1.92 -7.89
C VAL A 13 -0.35 -1.19 -6.96
N ASN A 14 -0.40 0.14 -7.08
CA ASN A 14 -1.37 0.98 -6.39
C ASN A 14 -2.79 0.48 -6.71
N GLY A 15 -3.60 0.26 -5.68
CA GLY A 15 -4.93 -0.33 -5.81
C GLY A 15 -5.00 -1.83 -5.59
N ALA A 16 -3.86 -2.56 -5.56
CA ALA A 16 -3.86 -4.00 -5.27
C ALA A 16 -4.52 -4.31 -3.91
N ILE A 17 -5.43 -5.29 -3.89
CA ILE A 17 -6.17 -5.72 -2.71
C ILE A 17 -5.69 -7.10 -2.28
N GLY A 18 -5.51 -7.27 -0.98
CA GLY A 18 -5.12 -8.53 -0.38
C GLY A 18 -5.51 -8.62 1.08
N THR A 19 -5.35 -9.81 1.62
CA THR A 19 -5.62 -10.21 3.00
C THR A 19 -4.32 -10.21 3.79
N VAL A 20 -4.36 -9.63 5.00
CA VAL A 20 -3.23 -9.66 5.91
C VAL A 20 -3.10 -11.07 6.49
N MET A 21 -1.93 -11.68 6.34
CA MET A 21 -1.60 -13.02 6.86
C MET A 21 -0.88 -12.95 8.21
N GLY A 22 -0.14 -11.87 8.46
CA GLY A 22 0.62 -11.68 9.69
C GLY A 22 1.18 -10.27 9.80
N ILE A 23 1.47 -9.84 11.02
CA ILE A 23 2.00 -8.51 11.33
C ILE A 23 3.15 -8.66 12.32
N ASN A 24 4.30 -8.09 11.97
CA ASN A 24 5.46 -7.95 12.83
C ASN A 24 5.75 -6.45 13.09
N ALA A 25 6.72 -6.15 13.95
CA ALA A 25 7.06 -4.77 14.33
C ALA A 25 7.40 -3.85 13.13
N SER A 26 8.02 -4.43 12.09
CA SER A 26 8.52 -3.70 10.92
C SER A 26 7.86 -4.11 9.59
N HIS A 27 7.11 -5.20 9.58
CA HIS A 27 6.68 -5.92 8.37
C HIS A 27 5.21 -6.32 8.45
N VAL A 28 4.51 -6.27 7.31
CA VAL A 28 3.14 -6.78 7.17
C VAL A 28 3.14 -7.77 6.01
N TYR A 29 2.74 -9.01 6.28
CA TYR A 29 2.64 -10.05 5.26
C TYR A 29 1.25 -10.03 4.62
N LEU A 30 1.20 -9.86 3.31
CA LEU A 30 -0.03 -9.78 2.53
C LEU A 30 -0.13 -10.94 1.54
N CYS A 31 -1.27 -11.63 1.55
CA CYS A 31 -1.67 -12.56 0.47
C CYS A 31 -2.67 -11.84 -0.43
N TYR A 32 -2.50 -11.90 -1.75
CA TYR A 32 -3.35 -11.16 -2.68
C TYR A 32 -4.49 -12.04 -3.19
N THR A 33 -5.64 -11.43 -3.46
CA THR A 33 -6.83 -12.13 -3.95
C THR A 33 -6.76 -12.48 -5.44
N ASN A 34 -5.68 -12.10 -6.14
CA ASN A 34 -5.49 -12.46 -7.54
C ASN A 34 -4.55 -13.68 -7.59
N ASP A 35 -5.02 -14.77 -8.20
CA ASP A 35 -4.50 -16.15 -8.18
C ASP A 35 -3.10 -16.36 -8.83
N HIS A 36 -2.22 -15.36 -8.79
CA HIS A 36 -0.91 -15.37 -9.44
C HIS A 36 0.26 -15.13 -8.49
N ILE A 37 -0.01 -14.95 -7.19
CA ILE A 37 1.03 -14.76 -6.17
C ILE A 37 0.88 -15.87 -5.14
N ASP A 38 1.64 -16.95 -5.33
CA ASP A 38 1.62 -18.14 -4.45
C ASP A 38 2.28 -17.89 -3.09
N ALA A 39 3.03 -16.79 -2.93
CA ALA A 39 3.80 -16.48 -1.73
C ALA A 39 3.35 -15.17 -1.07
N PRO A 40 3.19 -15.11 0.26
CA PRO A 40 2.93 -13.86 0.97
C PRO A 40 4.00 -12.83 0.65
N CYS A 41 3.57 -11.64 0.25
CA CYS A 41 4.46 -10.51 0.02
C CYS A 41 4.71 -9.77 1.33
N ASP A 42 5.96 -9.38 1.56
CA ASP A 42 6.34 -8.54 2.67
C ASP A 42 6.22 -7.04 2.31
N ILE A 43 5.51 -6.30 3.16
CA ILE A 43 5.30 -4.86 3.02
C ILE A 43 6.00 -4.11 4.15
N GLU A 44 7.02 -3.35 3.77
CA GLU A 44 7.75 -2.46 4.68
C GLU A 44 7.13 -1.06 4.80
N ARG A 45 7.59 -0.32 5.80
CA ARG A 45 7.24 1.11 5.95
C ARG A 45 7.98 1.96 4.93
N VAL A 46 7.24 2.79 4.22
CA VAL A 46 7.76 3.69 3.19
C VAL A 46 7.74 5.12 3.69
N THR A 47 8.80 5.88 3.41
CA THR A 47 8.84 7.32 3.65
C THR A 47 8.24 8.07 2.47
N SER A 48 7.21 8.89 2.73
CA SER A 48 6.58 9.76 1.75
C SER A 48 6.78 11.22 2.13
N ARG A 49 7.00 12.09 1.13
CA ARG A 49 7.19 13.53 1.30
C ARG A 49 5.93 14.26 0.83
N PHE A 50 5.43 15.19 1.64
CA PHE A 50 4.27 16.02 1.34
C PHE A 50 4.65 17.49 1.45
N MET A 51 4.33 18.29 0.43
CA MET A 51 4.44 19.74 0.54
C MET A 51 3.17 20.25 1.25
N LEU A 52 3.34 20.85 2.43
CA LEU A 52 2.22 21.43 3.18
C LEU A 52 1.91 22.85 2.71
N SER A 53 2.96 23.64 2.51
CA SER A 53 2.92 24.99 1.97
C SER A 53 4.18 25.26 1.16
N LYS A 54 4.28 26.41 0.49
CA LYS A 54 5.40 26.73 -0.40
C LYS A 54 6.74 26.53 0.34
N ASN A 55 7.55 25.61 -0.17
CA ASN A 55 8.85 25.19 0.38
C ASN A 55 8.83 24.53 1.77
N LEU A 56 7.67 24.28 2.38
CA LEU A 56 7.53 23.52 3.63
C LEU A 56 7.13 22.08 3.33
N TYR A 57 7.95 21.13 3.75
CA TYR A 57 7.74 19.71 3.51
C TYR A 57 7.67 18.92 4.81
N ILE A 58 6.75 17.96 4.84
CA ILE A 58 6.59 16.99 5.92
C ILE A 58 6.92 15.60 5.38
N HIS A 59 7.63 14.83 6.18
CA HIS A 59 7.94 13.43 5.89
C HIS A 59 7.11 12.52 6.78
N ARG A 60 6.51 11.48 6.19
CA ARG A 60 5.77 10.45 6.90
C ARG A 60 6.34 9.08 6.56
N LYS A 61 6.81 8.35 7.57
CA LYS A 61 7.21 6.94 7.45
C LYS A 61 6.06 6.05 7.92
N GLN A 62 5.45 5.31 7.01
CA GLN A 62 4.29 4.46 7.32
C GLN A 62 4.15 3.32 6.31
N PHE A 63 3.47 2.25 6.68
CA PHE A 63 3.05 1.21 5.73
C PHE A 63 2.19 1.80 4.61
N CYS A 64 2.41 1.39 3.37
CA CYS A 64 1.67 1.88 2.21
C CYS A 64 0.32 1.16 2.01
N LEU A 65 -0.38 0.87 3.11
CA LEU A 65 -1.63 0.10 3.12
C LEU A 65 -2.78 0.93 3.69
N ILE A 66 -3.98 0.69 3.17
CA ILE A 66 -5.26 1.12 3.76
C ILE A 66 -6.19 -0.09 3.92
N ILE A 67 -7.04 -0.04 4.94
CA ILE A 67 -8.18 -0.96 5.07
C ILE A 67 -9.11 -0.73 3.87
N SER A 68 -9.54 -1.80 3.21
CA SER A 68 -10.26 -1.73 1.94
C SER A 68 -11.53 -2.57 1.89
N TYR A 69 -12.22 -2.75 3.02
CA TYR A 69 -13.59 -3.31 3.02
C TYR A 69 -14.59 -2.39 2.30
N ALA A 70 -14.37 -1.08 2.38
CA ALA A 70 -15.12 -0.07 1.66
C ALA A 70 -14.20 1.10 1.30
N ILE A 71 -14.45 1.76 0.18
CA ILE A 71 -13.78 2.98 -0.24
C ILE A 71 -14.81 3.97 -0.79
N ALA A 72 -14.71 5.24 -0.42
CA ALA A 72 -15.58 6.27 -0.96
C ALA A 72 -15.26 6.56 -2.44
N ILE A 73 -16.26 6.87 -3.26
CA ILE A 73 -16.11 7.08 -4.71
C ILE A 73 -15.04 8.14 -5.03
N HIS A 74 -15.02 9.27 -4.30
CA HIS A 74 -14.01 10.31 -4.51
C HIS A 74 -12.56 9.86 -4.17
N LYS A 75 -12.39 8.78 -3.40
CA LYS A 75 -11.08 8.21 -3.05
C LYS A 75 -10.57 7.19 -4.07
N CYS A 76 -11.45 6.67 -4.92
CA CYS A 76 -11.08 5.80 -6.03
C CYS A 76 -11.09 6.52 -7.39
N GLN A 77 -11.19 7.85 -7.40
CA GLN A 77 -11.04 8.61 -8.63
C GLN A 77 -9.60 8.50 -9.16
N GLY A 78 -9.43 8.00 -10.39
CA GLY A 78 -8.12 7.79 -11.02
C GLY A 78 -7.35 6.56 -10.51
N LEU A 79 -8.02 5.68 -9.77
CA LEU A 79 -7.56 4.32 -9.51
C LEU A 79 -7.84 3.42 -10.72
#